data_AF-A0A7S2C7F0-F1
#
_entry.id   AF-A0A7S2C7F0-F1
#
_cell.length_a   1.000
_cell.length_b   1.000
_cell.length_c   1.000
_cell.angle_alpha   90.00
_cell.angle_beta   90.00
_cell.angle_gamma   90.00
#
_symmetry.space_group_name_H-M   'P 1'
#
loop_
_entity.id
_entity.type
_entity.pdbx_description
1 polymer ?
#
loop_
_entity_poly.entity_id
_entity_poly.type
_entity_poly.pdbx_seq_one_letter_code
_entity_poly.pdbx_strand_id
1 'polypeptide(L)'
;PEKLAYIKPATQCESPDLLLRWCEAKGVAYCGGSDAPLVFYSGFTRQFLEGNQGTSAGWIDEVRKAVEVVSEDKWFVLIDGVGFPAVGSVVGVSNAEVALASTAPVVIVGKAGVGGAIDAHTLNATFFNANHVPVLGGIFNRAATEGFYRQEVCKENIEAHFRIRRNRERVFGVLPDLLALADVRESVPDMTTEKALALAELNIDHVGTHVDVTSLILEAALDPWNRRRLPALPSLILTSDQPHVDFTQKTPNNQESRTKMVERTVVVEQGTRQSRAQIEAHAKAQGAKGG
;
A
#
# COMPACT_ATOMS: atom_id res chain seq x y z
N PRO A 1 -7.80 -6.38 -22.21
CA PRO A 1 -6.70 -7.11 -21.52
C PRO A 1 -5.31 -6.63 -21.94
N GLU A 2 -5.07 -6.49 -23.24
CA GLU A 2 -3.78 -6.16 -23.88
C GLU A 2 -3.16 -4.82 -23.46
N LYS A 3 -3.97 -3.85 -22.99
CA LYS A 3 -3.51 -2.54 -22.48
C LYS A 3 -3.34 -2.49 -20.96
N LEU A 4 -3.51 -3.62 -20.29
CA LEU A 4 -3.34 -3.77 -18.84
C LEU A 4 -2.07 -4.57 -18.56
N ALA A 5 -1.39 -4.20 -17.49
CA ALA A 5 -0.31 -5.00 -16.93
C ALA A 5 -0.40 -5.09 -15.40
N TYR A 6 0.16 -6.16 -14.87
CA TYR A 6 0.33 -6.38 -13.44
C TYR A 6 1.77 -6.74 -13.13
N ILE A 7 2.33 -6.22 -12.05
CA ILE A 7 3.63 -6.67 -11.58
C ILE A 7 3.69 -6.70 -10.07
N LYS A 8 4.26 -7.77 -9.54
CA LYS A 8 4.67 -7.90 -8.15
C LYS A 8 6.20 -7.90 -8.09
N PRO A 9 6.84 -6.71 -8.03
CA PRO A 9 8.28 -6.56 -8.21
C PRO A 9 9.10 -7.20 -7.08
N ALA A 10 8.50 -7.35 -5.90
CA ALA A 10 9.08 -8.08 -4.79
C ALA A 10 8.03 -8.98 -4.13
N THR A 11 8.41 -10.20 -3.77
CA THR A 11 7.48 -11.19 -3.19
C THR A 11 8.12 -12.01 -2.06
N GLN A 12 7.28 -12.57 -1.20
CA GLN A 12 7.65 -13.57 -0.18
C GLN A 12 7.14 -14.97 -0.55
N CYS A 13 6.52 -15.13 -1.72
CA CYS A 13 5.90 -16.35 -2.17
C CYS A 13 6.11 -16.51 -3.68
N GLU A 14 6.59 -17.69 -4.08
CA GLU A 14 6.84 -18.05 -5.48
C GLU A 14 5.62 -18.72 -6.12
N SER A 15 4.67 -19.21 -5.31
CA SER A 15 3.48 -19.91 -5.81
C SER A 15 2.53 -18.93 -6.52
N PRO A 16 1.95 -19.32 -7.69
CA PRO A 16 0.99 -18.48 -8.40
C PRO A 16 -0.24 -18.19 -7.53
N ASP A 17 -0.56 -16.91 -7.37
CA ASP A 17 -1.79 -16.47 -6.70
C ASP A 17 -2.99 -16.44 -7.67
N LEU A 18 -4.17 -16.10 -7.13
CA LEU A 18 -5.42 -16.00 -7.90
C LEU A 18 -5.29 -15.03 -9.08
N LEU A 19 -4.58 -13.92 -8.87
CA LEU A 19 -4.47 -12.83 -9.82
C LEU A 19 -3.54 -13.22 -10.98
N LEU A 20 -2.42 -13.87 -10.70
CA LEU A 20 -1.52 -14.39 -11.74
C LEU A 20 -2.23 -15.40 -12.65
N ARG A 21 -3.01 -16.33 -12.08
CA ARG A 21 -3.80 -17.29 -12.86
C ARG A 21 -4.86 -16.59 -13.72
N TRP A 22 -5.48 -15.54 -13.19
CA TRP A 22 -6.44 -14.74 -13.96
C TRP A 22 -5.76 -13.95 -15.08
N CYS A 23 -4.60 -13.34 -14.82
CA CYS A 23 -3.83 -12.63 -15.84
C CYS A 23 -3.43 -13.54 -16.99
N GLU A 24 -2.93 -14.74 -16.68
CA GLU A 24 -2.61 -15.78 -17.67
C GLU A 24 -3.84 -16.15 -18.51
N ALA A 25 -4.96 -16.47 -17.86
CA ALA A 25 -6.18 -16.88 -18.56
C ALA A 25 -6.81 -15.78 -19.42
N LYS A 26 -6.65 -14.50 -19.05
CA LYS A 26 -7.19 -13.35 -19.78
C LYS A 26 -6.22 -12.71 -20.76
N GLY A 27 -4.96 -13.16 -20.80
CA GLY A 27 -3.91 -12.55 -21.62
C GLY A 27 -3.55 -11.13 -21.18
N VAL A 28 -3.57 -10.85 -19.88
CA VAL A 28 -3.03 -9.62 -19.30
C VAL A 28 -1.54 -9.80 -19.09
N ALA A 29 -0.71 -8.83 -19.48
CA ALA A 29 0.73 -8.92 -19.26
C ALA A 29 1.02 -8.94 -17.75
N TYR A 30 1.88 -9.85 -17.28
CA TYR A 30 2.21 -9.92 -15.86
C TYR A 30 3.66 -10.30 -15.58
N CYS A 31 4.14 -9.94 -14.38
CA CYS A 31 5.41 -10.39 -13.81
C CYS A 31 5.22 -10.63 -12.30
N GLY A 32 5.54 -11.84 -11.81
CA GLY A 32 5.33 -12.21 -10.41
C GLY A 32 5.62 -13.69 -10.16
N GLY A 33 5.37 -14.17 -8.93
CA GLY A 33 5.70 -15.55 -8.55
C GLY A 33 7.21 -15.79 -8.62
N SER A 34 7.63 -16.86 -9.29
CA SER A 34 9.05 -17.16 -9.54
C SER A 34 9.76 -16.16 -10.45
N ASP A 35 9.01 -15.40 -11.25
CA ASP A 35 9.56 -14.41 -12.19
C ASP A 35 9.65 -12.99 -11.58
N ALA A 36 9.33 -12.85 -10.29
CA ALA A 36 9.48 -11.58 -9.60
C ALA A 36 10.98 -11.18 -9.53
N PRO A 37 11.32 -9.90 -9.79
CA PRO A 37 12.70 -9.39 -9.72
C PRO A 37 13.39 -9.70 -8.39
N LEU A 38 12.64 -9.68 -7.28
CA LEU A 38 13.15 -9.96 -5.95
C LEU A 38 12.23 -10.91 -5.18
N VAL A 39 12.80 -12.04 -4.73
CA VAL A 39 12.11 -13.02 -3.90
C VAL A 39 12.76 -13.08 -2.52
N PHE A 40 12.02 -12.70 -1.49
CA PHE A 40 12.42 -12.80 -0.08
C PHE A 40 12.19 -14.22 0.46
N TYR A 41 13.12 -15.12 0.19
CA TYR A 41 13.11 -16.47 0.77
C TYR A 41 13.75 -16.51 2.17
N SER A 42 13.55 -17.61 2.89
CA SER A 42 14.11 -17.79 4.24
C SER A 42 15.64 -17.67 4.23
N GLY A 43 16.17 -16.74 5.02
CA GLY A 43 17.61 -16.47 5.11
C GLY A 43 18.12 -15.40 4.15
N PHE A 44 17.34 -14.96 3.17
CA PHE A 44 17.74 -13.92 2.20
C PHE A 44 18.27 -12.66 2.89
N THR A 45 17.49 -12.11 3.84
CA THR A 45 17.86 -10.88 4.57
C THR A 45 19.20 -11.01 5.31
N ARG A 46 19.48 -12.18 5.89
CA ARG A 46 20.75 -12.43 6.57
C ARG A 46 21.89 -12.48 5.56
N GLN A 47 21.71 -13.19 4.45
CA GLN A 47 22.72 -13.27 3.39
C GLN A 47 22.99 -11.89 2.74
N PHE A 48 21.96 -11.04 2.61
CA PHE A 48 22.13 -9.66 2.17
C PHE A 48 22.99 -8.84 3.12
N LEU A 49 22.72 -8.91 4.43
CA LEU A 49 23.53 -8.24 5.46
C LEU A 49 24.98 -8.76 5.51
N GLU A 50 25.20 -10.02 5.14
CA GLU A 50 26.53 -10.63 5.01
C GLU A 50 27.24 -10.24 3.68
N GLY A 51 26.59 -9.48 2.79
CA GLY A 51 27.14 -9.05 1.50
C GLY A 51 27.04 -10.07 0.37
N ASN A 52 26.29 -11.15 0.57
CA ASN A 52 26.21 -12.29 -0.35
C ASN A 52 25.02 -12.21 -1.33
N GLN A 53 24.22 -11.14 -1.31
CA GLN A 53 22.98 -11.03 -2.11
C GLN A 53 22.86 -9.68 -2.84
N GLY A 54 23.85 -9.36 -3.66
CA GLY A 54 23.83 -8.14 -4.48
C GLY A 54 23.82 -6.85 -3.65
N THR A 55 23.35 -5.76 -4.26
CA THR A 55 23.29 -4.43 -3.61
C THR A 55 21.88 -3.85 -3.72
N SER A 56 21.52 -2.94 -2.82
CA SER A 56 20.24 -2.21 -2.87
C SER A 56 20.03 -1.54 -4.23
N ALA A 57 21.07 -0.89 -4.77
CA ALA A 57 21.00 -0.24 -6.07
C ALA A 57 20.77 -1.24 -7.21
N GLY A 58 21.41 -2.41 -7.15
CA GLY A 58 21.18 -3.48 -8.13
C GLY A 58 19.75 -3.99 -8.10
N TRP A 59 19.20 -4.26 -6.92
CA TRP A 59 17.81 -4.72 -6.80
C TRP A 59 16.78 -3.67 -7.24
N ILE A 60 17.00 -2.39 -6.92
CA ILE A 60 16.16 -1.30 -7.43
C ILE A 60 16.21 -1.21 -8.95
N ASP A 61 17.38 -1.40 -9.56
CA ASP A 61 17.52 -1.38 -11.01
C ASP A 61 16.78 -2.55 -11.68
N GLU A 62 16.84 -3.75 -11.09
CA GLU A 62 16.07 -4.91 -11.56
C GLU A 62 14.55 -4.68 -11.45
N VAL A 63 14.08 -4.14 -10.33
CA VAL A 63 12.68 -3.74 -10.17
C VAL A 63 12.26 -2.74 -11.24
N ARG A 64 13.05 -1.68 -11.45
CA ARG A 64 12.77 -0.64 -12.45
C ARG A 64 12.68 -1.24 -13.85
N LYS A 65 13.65 -2.07 -14.27
CA LYS A 65 13.65 -2.72 -15.58
C LYS A 65 12.43 -3.59 -15.79
N ALA A 66 12.06 -4.39 -14.78
CA ALA A 66 10.90 -5.26 -14.90
C ALA A 66 9.59 -4.48 -15.03
N VAL A 67 9.45 -3.38 -14.29
CA VAL A 67 8.33 -2.45 -14.44
C VAL A 67 8.33 -1.82 -15.84
N GLU A 68 9.47 -1.37 -16.36
CA GLU A 68 9.57 -0.81 -17.71
C GLU A 68 9.15 -1.81 -18.79
N VAL A 69 9.65 -3.05 -18.71
CA VAL A 69 9.34 -4.12 -19.66
C VAL A 69 7.86 -4.47 -19.65
N VAL A 70 7.27 -4.72 -18.48
CA VAL A 70 5.85 -5.12 -18.40
C VAL A 70 4.91 -3.97 -18.79
N SER A 71 5.38 -2.71 -18.66
CA SER A 71 4.61 -1.50 -18.99
C SER A 71 4.62 -1.15 -20.47
N GLU A 72 5.41 -1.83 -21.30
CA GLU A 72 5.53 -1.50 -22.72
C GLU A 72 4.17 -1.62 -23.45
N ASP A 73 3.78 -0.53 -24.13
CA ASP A 73 2.48 -0.38 -24.81
C ASP A 73 1.25 -0.65 -23.90
N LYS A 74 1.34 -0.30 -22.61
CA LYS A 74 0.25 -0.39 -21.65
C LYS A 74 -0.32 0.97 -21.29
N TRP A 75 -1.63 1.00 -21.00
CA TRP A 75 -2.32 2.19 -20.51
C TRP A 75 -2.34 2.25 -18.99
N PHE A 76 -2.39 1.08 -18.36
CA PHE A 76 -2.45 0.96 -16.91
C PHE A 76 -1.61 -0.22 -16.44
N VAL A 77 -0.78 0.02 -15.43
CA VAL A 77 0.02 -1.01 -14.76
C VAL A 77 -0.29 -0.97 -13.27
N LEU A 78 -0.73 -2.10 -12.73
CA LEU A 78 -0.86 -2.28 -11.28
C LEU A 78 0.45 -2.86 -10.73
N ILE A 79 1.09 -2.10 -9.84
CA ILE A 79 2.30 -2.52 -9.14
C ILE A 79 1.90 -2.95 -7.72
N ASP A 80 1.95 -4.24 -7.44
CA ASP A 80 1.59 -4.81 -6.15
C ASP A 80 2.81 -4.87 -5.22
N GLY A 81 2.68 -4.21 -4.07
CA GLY A 81 3.70 -4.24 -3.04
C GLY A 81 3.74 -5.57 -2.28
N VAL A 82 4.61 -5.62 -1.28
CA VAL A 82 4.69 -6.78 -0.36
C VAL A 82 4.50 -6.32 1.07
N GLY A 83 3.57 -6.95 1.79
CA GLY A 83 3.30 -6.68 3.20
C GLY A 83 2.95 -5.21 3.50
N PHE A 84 3.59 -4.64 4.52
CA PHE A 84 3.38 -3.24 4.93
C PHE A 84 4.43 -2.31 4.27
N PRO A 85 4.24 -0.98 4.26
CA PRO A 85 5.05 -0.06 3.45
C PRO A 85 6.57 -0.22 3.56
N ALA A 86 7.08 -0.53 4.76
CA ALA A 86 8.53 -0.63 5.01
C ALA A 86 9.11 -2.04 4.78
N VAL A 87 8.33 -3.06 4.41
CA VAL A 87 8.89 -4.38 4.05
C VAL A 87 9.87 -4.21 2.91
N GLY A 88 11.08 -4.78 3.04
CA GLY A 88 12.20 -4.58 2.10
C GLY A 88 13.24 -3.55 2.57
N SER A 89 12.99 -2.83 3.68
CA SER A 89 13.89 -1.79 4.20
C SER A 89 15.30 -2.26 4.52
N VAL A 90 15.48 -3.50 5.00
CA VAL A 90 16.81 -4.07 5.27
C VAL A 90 17.66 -4.15 4.01
N VAL A 91 17.01 -4.32 2.86
CA VAL A 91 17.65 -4.49 1.55
C VAL A 91 17.68 -3.16 0.78
N GLY A 92 17.08 -2.09 1.32
CA GLY A 92 16.96 -0.79 0.65
C GLY A 92 15.98 -0.79 -0.52
N VAL A 93 14.96 -1.65 -0.45
CA VAL A 93 13.96 -1.90 -1.51
C VAL A 93 12.56 -1.96 -0.91
N SER A 94 12.24 -1.07 0.03
CA SER A 94 10.91 -1.05 0.59
C SER A 94 9.87 -0.65 -0.45
N ASN A 95 8.58 -0.79 -0.14
CA ASN A 95 7.54 -0.41 -1.09
C ASN A 95 7.63 1.08 -1.45
N ALA A 96 8.23 1.92 -0.59
CA ALA A 96 8.52 3.32 -0.93
C ALA A 96 9.59 3.44 -2.02
N GLU A 97 10.72 2.73 -1.91
CA GLU A 97 11.77 2.74 -2.94
C GLU A 97 11.29 2.09 -4.25
N VAL A 98 10.45 1.05 -4.18
CA VAL A 98 9.78 0.47 -5.37
C VAL A 98 8.89 1.52 -6.05
N ALA A 99 8.07 2.25 -5.30
CA ALA A 99 7.21 3.30 -5.85
C ALA A 99 8.01 4.47 -6.44
N LEU A 100 9.13 4.85 -5.82
CA LEU A 100 10.06 5.85 -6.36
C LEU A 100 10.67 5.37 -7.68
N ALA A 101 11.21 4.16 -7.72
CA ALA A 101 11.84 3.56 -8.89
C ALA A 101 10.87 3.39 -10.07
N SER A 102 9.60 3.12 -9.76
CA SER A 102 8.52 2.94 -10.73
C SER A 102 7.81 4.22 -11.11
N THR A 103 8.13 5.36 -10.48
CA THR A 103 7.37 6.62 -10.59
C THR A 103 5.86 6.46 -10.39
N ALA A 104 5.46 5.58 -9.47
CA ALA A 104 4.05 5.27 -9.22
C ALA A 104 3.55 5.93 -7.92
N PRO A 105 2.37 6.59 -7.91
CA PRO A 105 1.70 6.95 -6.68
C PRO A 105 1.07 5.70 -6.03
N VAL A 106 0.76 5.78 -4.75
CA VAL A 106 0.36 4.62 -3.93
C VAL A 106 -1.09 4.72 -3.48
N VAL A 107 -1.80 3.60 -3.51
CA VAL A 107 -3.06 3.38 -2.78
C VAL A 107 -2.80 2.37 -1.67
N ILE A 108 -3.26 2.66 -0.45
CA ILE A 108 -3.07 1.80 0.71
C ILE A 108 -4.27 0.88 0.85
N VAL A 109 -4.05 -0.44 0.88
CA VAL A 109 -5.09 -1.40 1.23
C VAL A 109 -4.96 -1.73 2.72
N GLY A 110 -5.89 -1.24 3.53
CA GLY A 110 -5.93 -1.42 4.98
C GLY A 110 -7.06 -2.34 5.43
N LYS A 111 -7.07 -2.72 6.72
CA LYS A 111 -8.25 -3.35 7.33
C LYS A 111 -9.33 -2.29 7.57
N ALA A 112 -10.59 -2.70 7.49
CA ALA A 112 -11.72 -1.88 7.88
C ALA A 112 -11.87 -1.76 9.40
N GLY A 113 -12.74 -0.85 9.82
CA GLY A 113 -12.88 -0.39 11.20
C GLY A 113 -12.92 1.13 11.23
N VAL A 114 -12.98 1.74 12.41
CA VAL A 114 -12.90 3.20 12.55
C VAL A 114 -11.51 3.60 13.03
N GLY A 115 -11.24 3.50 14.34
CA GLY A 115 -9.95 3.91 14.93
C GLY A 115 -8.75 3.18 14.31
N GLY A 116 -8.73 1.85 14.42
CA GLY A 116 -7.61 1.04 13.92
C GLY A 116 -7.36 1.17 12.41
N ALA A 117 -8.41 1.36 11.61
CA ALA A 117 -8.29 1.58 10.17
C ALA A 117 -7.64 2.93 9.85
N ILE A 118 -8.12 3.99 10.50
CA ILE A 118 -7.61 5.36 10.35
C ILE A 118 -6.16 5.47 10.84
N ASP A 119 -5.85 4.85 11.99
CA ASP A 119 -4.51 4.87 12.58
C ASP A 119 -3.51 4.12 11.71
N ALA A 120 -3.87 2.91 11.24
CA ALA A 120 -3.03 2.14 10.33
C ALA A 120 -2.79 2.88 9.02
N HIS A 121 -3.83 3.47 8.42
CA HIS A 121 -3.68 4.30 7.22
C HIS A 121 -2.76 5.50 7.46
N THR A 122 -2.98 6.25 8.55
CA THR A 122 -2.16 7.42 8.90
C THR A 122 -0.70 7.03 9.08
N LEU A 123 -0.42 5.96 9.80
CA LEU A 123 0.94 5.47 10.03
C LEU A 123 1.61 5.07 8.71
N ASN A 124 0.92 4.27 7.90
CA ASN A 124 1.44 3.78 6.63
C ASN A 124 1.65 4.91 5.61
N ALA A 125 0.71 5.83 5.50
CA ALA A 125 0.82 7.00 4.63
C ALA A 125 1.98 7.90 5.06
N THR A 126 2.24 8.02 6.38
CA THR A 126 3.37 8.80 6.90
C THR A 126 4.71 8.24 6.40
N PHE A 127 4.85 6.92 6.30
CA PHE A 127 6.07 6.30 5.77
C PHE A 127 6.31 6.66 4.30
N PHE A 128 5.29 6.56 3.44
CA PHE A 128 5.39 6.97 2.04
C PHE A 128 5.67 8.46 1.90
N ASN A 129 4.94 9.30 2.64
CA ASN A 129 5.12 10.76 2.61
C ASN A 129 6.53 11.18 3.07
N ALA A 130 7.09 10.50 4.09
CA ALA A 130 8.47 10.74 4.55
C ALA A 130 9.52 10.38 3.49
N ASN A 131 9.20 9.42 2.61
CA ASN A 131 10.01 9.06 1.44
C ASN A 131 9.61 9.82 0.17
N HIS A 132 8.81 10.89 0.30
CA HIS A 132 8.33 11.72 -0.80
C HIS A 132 7.50 10.98 -1.86
N VAL A 133 6.92 9.84 -1.52
CA VAL A 133 6.03 9.06 -2.38
C VAL A 133 4.59 9.57 -2.20
N PRO A 134 3.90 9.94 -3.28
CA PRO A 134 2.52 10.38 -3.20
C PRO A 134 1.56 9.25 -2.83
N VAL A 135 0.75 9.47 -1.80
CA VAL A 135 -0.40 8.60 -1.48
C VAL A 135 -1.66 9.21 -2.09
N LEU A 136 -2.38 8.43 -2.90
CA LEU A 136 -3.67 8.80 -3.48
C LEU A 136 -4.81 8.61 -2.48
N GLY A 137 -4.71 7.59 -1.63
CA GLY A 137 -5.82 7.24 -0.75
C GLY A 137 -5.77 5.84 -0.20
N GLY A 138 -6.91 5.38 0.28
CA GLY A 138 -7.07 4.08 0.92
C GLY A 138 -8.28 3.28 0.40
N ILE A 139 -8.12 1.96 0.37
CA ILE A 139 -9.20 0.97 0.26
C ILE A 139 -9.20 0.19 1.58
N PHE A 140 -10.35 0.12 2.25
CA PHE A 140 -10.47 -0.52 3.55
C PHE A 140 -11.19 -1.85 3.39
N ASN A 141 -10.45 -2.94 3.46
CA ASN A 141 -10.94 -4.27 3.17
C ASN A 141 -11.45 -4.97 4.43
N ARG A 142 -12.31 -5.97 4.23
CA ARG A 142 -12.81 -6.88 5.28
C ARG A 142 -13.66 -6.19 6.35
N ALA A 143 -14.54 -5.28 5.93
CA ALA A 143 -15.51 -4.68 6.83
C ALA A 143 -16.57 -5.71 7.24
N ALA A 144 -16.98 -5.68 8.50
CA ALA A 144 -18.09 -6.50 8.93
C ALA A 144 -19.35 -6.13 8.13
N THR A 145 -20.15 -7.13 7.76
CA THR A 145 -21.45 -6.91 7.10
C THR A 145 -22.54 -6.52 8.10
N GLU A 146 -22.34 -6.82 9.38
CA GLU A 146 -23.31 -6.59 10.45
C GLU A 146 -22.67 -6.06 11.74
N GLY A 147 -23.51 -5.65 12.68
CA GLY A 147 -23.10 -5.12 13.97
C GLY A 147 -22.78 -3.63 13.97
N PHE A 148 -22.14 -3.19 15.06
CA PHE A 148 -21.85 -1.79 15.36
C PHE A 148 -20.87 -1.17 14.36
N TYR A 149 -19.82 -1.92 13.99
CA TYR A 149 -18.79 -1.52 13.04
C TYR A 149 -19.01 -2.15 11.67
N ARG A 150 -20.27 -2.26 11.23
CA ARG A 150 -20.58 -2.72 9.88
C ARG A 150 -20.08 -1.76 8.80
N GLN A 151 -20.03 -2.23 7.56
CA GLN A 151 -19.40 -1.57 6.42
C GLN A 151 -19.86 -0.13 6.21
N GLU A 152 -21.15 0.17 6.29
CA GLU A 152 -21.68 1.52 6.07
C GLU A 152 -21.22 2.49 7.17
N VAL A 153 -21.24 2.02 8.43
CA VAL A 153 -20.80 2.80 9.59
C VAL A 153 -19.30 3.06 9.49
N CYS A 154 -18.50 2.05 9.16
CA CYS A 154 -17.06 2.22 8.94
C CYS A 154 -16.80 3.24 7.82
N LYS A 155 -17.47 3.09 6.68
CA LYS A 155 -17.34 3.99 5.53
C LYS A 155 -17.63 5.44 5.90
N GLU A 156 -18.76 5.71 6.54
CA GLU A 156 -19.14 7.06 6.95
C GLU A 156 -18.08 7.72 7.84
N ASN A 157 -17.57 6.99 8.84
CA ASN A 157 -16.62 7.52 9.81
C ASN A 157 -15.21 7.70 9.22
N ILE A 158 -14.74 6.78 8.38
CA ILE A 158 -13.47 6.92 7.67
C ILE A 158 -13.54 8.12 6.72
N GLU A 159 -14.60 8.24 5.92
CA GLU A 159 -14.78 9.38 5.01
C GLU A 159 -14.86 10.71 5.77
N ALA A 160 -15.52 10.74 6.93
CA ALA A 160 -15.56 11.91 7.79
C ALA A 160 -14.15 12.32 8.25
N HIS A 161 -13.32 11.35 8.66
CA HIS A 161 -11.94 11.62 9.05
C HIS A 161 -11.11 12.23 7.90
N PHE A 162 -11.21 11.65 6.71
CA PHE A 162 -10.47 12.12 5.53
C PHE A 162 -10.90 13.55 5.13
N ARG A 163 -12.21 13.85 5.18
CA ARG A 163 -12.73 15.21 4.92
C ARG A 163 -12.15 16.26 5.87
N ILE A 164 -12.02 15.92 7.14
CA ILE A 164 -11.54 16.83 8.20
C ILE A 164 -10.03 17.12 8.06
N ARG A 165 -9.23 16.11 7.68
CA ARG A 165 -7.77 16.27 7.52
C ARG A 165 -7.37 17.19 6.36
N ARG A 166 -8.27 17.46 5.41
CA ARG A 166 -8.04 18.27 4.18
C ARG A 166 -6.73 17.88 3.45
N ASN A 167 -6.37 16.60 3.44
CA ASN A 167 -5.28 16.09 2.62
C ASN A 167 -5.78 15.73 1.23
N ARG A 168 -4.85 15.49 0.31
CA ARG A 168 -5.13 15.03 -1.06
C ARG A 168 -5.64 13.58 -1.13
N GLU A 169 -5.63 12.87 -0.01
CA GLU A 169 -5.94 11.44 0.04
C GLU A 169 -7.45 11.23 0.03
N ARG A 170 -7.91 10.19 -0.68
CA ARG A 170 -9.32 9.82 -0.76
C ARG A 170 -9.60 8.43 -0.22
N VAL A 171 -10.84 8.19 0.16
CA VAL A 171 -11.36 6.84 0.42
C VAL A 171 -11.91 6.34 -0.91
N PHE A 172 -11.28 5.31 -1.49
CA PHE A 172 -11.74 4.72 -2.74
C PHE A 172 -12.80 3.64 -2.51
N GLY A 173 -12.81 3.00 -1.35
CA GLY A 173 -13.82 2.00 -1.04
C GLY A 173 -13.67 1.42 0.36
N VAL A 174 -14.77 0.85 0.84
CA VAL A 174 -14.79 0.00 2.03
C VAL A 174 -15.43 -1.32 1.62
N LEU A 175 -14.62 -2.36 1.51
CA LEU A 175 -15.04 -3.69 1.08
C LEU A 175 -15.60 -4.48 2.25
N PRO A 176 -16.86 -4.93 2.21
CA PRO A 176 -17.36 -5.88 3.21
C PRO A 176 -16.69 -7.25 3.03
N ASP A 177 -16.62 -8.01 4.12
CA ASP A 177 -16.24 -9.43 4.07
C ASP A 177 -17.28 -10.19 3.24
N LEU A 178 -16.80 -11.05 2.34
CA LEU A 178 -17.63 -11.95 1.55
C LEU A 178 -17.21 -13.39 1.84
N LEU A 179 -18.10 -14.16 2.46
CA LEU A 179 -17.79 -15.52 2.93
C LEU A 179 -17.30 -16.44 1.81
N ALA A 180 -17.84 -16.29 0.59
CA ALA A 180 -17.42 -17.08 -0.57
C ALA A 180 -15.97 -16.81 -1.01
N LEU A 181 -15.38 -15.68 -0.58
CA LEU A 181 -13.99 -15.31 -0.81
C LEU A 181 -13.11 -15.49 0.45
N ALA A 182 -13.65 -16.10 1.51
CA ALA A 182 -12.86 -16.45 2.68
C ALA A 182 -11.82 -17.51 2.31
N ASP A 183 -10.60 -17.36 2.83
CA ASP A 183 -9.49 -18.32 2.71
C ASP A 183 -9.11 -18.70 1.27
N VAL A 184 -9.43 -17.84 0.30
CA VAL A 184 -9.10 -18.07 -1.11
C VAL A 184 -7.59 -18.17 -1.28
N ARG A 185 -6.83 -17.30 -0.62
CA ARG A 185 -5.36 -17.27 -0.72
C ARG A 185 -4.74 -18.62 -0.36
N GLU A 186 -5.20 -19.23 0.73
CA GLU A 186 -4.72 -20.50 1.26
C GLU A 186 -5.15 -21.68 0.39
N SER A 187 -6.28 -21.56 -0.32
CA SER A 187 -6.84 -22.64 -1.15
C SER A 187 -6.45 -22.58 -2.63
N VAL A 188 -5.92 -21.45 -3.14
CA VAL A 188 -5.49 -21.32 -4.55
C VAL A 188 -4.53 -22.42 -5.02
N PRO A 189 -3.48 -22.81 -4.25
CA PRO A 189 -2.50 -23.78 -4.73
C PRO A 189 -3.15 -25.10 -5.18
N ASP A 190 -4.13 -25.59 -4.43
CA ASP A 190 -4.79 -26.88 -4.65
C ASP A 190 -6.06 -26.79 -5.53
N MET A 191 -6.37 -25.60 -6.04
CA MET A 191 -7.62 -25.32 -6.74
C MET A 191 -7.50 -25.51 -8.26
N THR A 192 -8.55 -26.03 -8.89
CA THR A 192 -8.64 -26.11 -10.36
C THR A 192 -8.69 -24.72 -10.98
N THR A 193 -8.18 -24.59 -12.21
CA THR A 193 -8.22 -23.32 -12.96
C THR A 193 -9.63 -22.78 -13.10
N GLU A 194 -10.61 -23.62 -13.42
CA GLU A 194 -12.01 -23.21 -13.57
C GLU A 194 -12.57 -22.59 -12.28
N LYS A 195 -12.33 -23.22 -11.12
CA LYS A 195 -12.79 -22.70 -9.83
C LYS A 195 -12.05 -21.43 -9.43
N ALA A 196 -10.75 -21.36 -9.68
CA ALA A 196 -9.95 -20.16 -9.44
C ALA A 196 -10.49 -18.97 -10.27
N LEU A 197 -10.79 -19.19 -11.55
CA LEU A 197 -11.36 -18.14 -12.41
C LEU A 197 -12.76 -17.71 -11.94
N ALA A 198 -13.61 -18.64 -11.54
CA ALA A 198 -14.93 -18.30 -11.00
C ALA A 198 -14.84 -17.41 -9.74
N LEU A 199 -13.90 -17.70 -8.83
CA LEU A 199 -13.65 -16.85 -7.65
C LEU A 199 -13.03 -15.51 -8.02
N ALA A 200 -12.19 -15.46 -9.05
CA ALA A 200 -11.63 -14.20 -9.54
C ALA A 200 -12.74 -13.29 -10.10
N GLU A 201 -13.67 -13.81 -10.91
CA GLU A 201 -14.83 -13.05 -11.41
C GLU A 201 -15.72 -12.57 -10.26
N LEU A 202 -16.01 -13.44 -9.27
CA LEU A 202 -16.75 -13.04 -8.07
C LEU A 202 -16.06 -11.90 -7.32
N ASN A 203 -14.72 -11.95 -7.19
CA ASN A 203 -13.95 -10.89 -6.55
C ASN A 203 -13.94 -9.60 -7.37
N ILE A 204 -13.91 -9.68 -8.71
CA ILE A 204 -14.02 -8.52 -9.60
C ILE A 204 -15.36 -7.80 -9.37
N ASP A 205 -16.46 -8.54 -9.35
CA ASP A 205 -17.80 -7.98 -9.11
C ASP A 205 -17.91 -7.36 -7.71
N HIS A 206 -17.36 -8.04 -6.70
CA HIS A 206 -17.33 -7.57 -5.32
C HIS A 206 -16.55 -6.26 -5.17
N VAL A 207 -15.34 -6.21 -5.75
CA VAL A 207 -14.51 -5.00 -5.76
C VAL A 207 -15.20 -3.89 -6.55
N GLY A 208 -15.73 -4.17 -7.75
CA GLY A 208 -16.41 -3.18 -8.60
C GLY A 208 -17.68 -2.60 -7.97
N THR A 209 -18.33 -3.33 -7.07
CA THR A 209 -19.51 -2.85 -6.33
C THR A 209 -19.14 -1.91 -5.19
N HIS A 210 -17.97 -2.10 -4.57
CA HIS A 210 -17.61 -1.45 -3.30
C HIS A 210 -16.41 -0.49 -3.36
N VAL A 211 -15.67 -0.49 -4.48
CA VAL A 211 -14.54 0.42 -4.75
C VAL A 211 -14.84 1.26 -5.98
N ASP A 212 -14.65 2.57 -5.86
CA ASP A 212 -14.62 3.49 -6.99
C ASP A 212 -13.29 3.37 -7.75
N VAL A 213 -13.15 2.26 -8.48
CA VAL A 213 -11.99 1.95 -9.32
C VAL A 213 -11.81 3.01 -10.42
N THR A 214 -12.91 3.60 -10.90
CA THR A 214 -12.88 4.63 -11.94
C THR A 214 -12.17 5.88 -11.42
N SER A 215 -12.58 6.42 -10.26
CA SER A 215 -11.89 7.57 -9.66
C SER A 215 -10.43 7.25 -9.34
N LEU A 216 -10.14 6.04 -8.84
CA LEU A 216 -8.77 5.61 -8.54
C LEU A 216 -7.87 5.69 -9.77
N ILE A 217 -8.30 5.12 -10.89
CA ILE A 217 -7.52 5.13 -12.14
C ILE A 217 -7.39 6.56 -12.68
N LEU A 218 -8.46 7.35 -12.65
CA LEU A 218 -8.43 8.73 -13.11
C LEU A 218 -7.48 9.60 -12.28
N GLU A 219 -7.49 9.46 -10.96
CA GLU A 219 -6.57 10.18 -10.09
C GLU A 219 -5.13 9.75 -10.29
N ALA A 220 -4.87 8.46 -10.43
CA ALA A 220 -3.54 7.98 -10.78
C ALA A 220 -3.08 8.62 -12.10
N ALA A 221 -3.90 8.60 -13.15
CA ALA A 221 -3.56 9.19 -14.45
C ALA A 221 -3.33 10.71 -14.41
N LEU A 222 -4.02 11.42 -13.50
CA LEU A 222 -3.89 12.86 -13.34
C LEU A 222 -2.79 13.27 -12.35
N ASP A 223 -2.31 12.36 -11.49
CA ASP A 223 -1.29 12.70 -10.50
C ASP A 223 0.01 13.16 -11.19
N PRO A 224 0.53 14.36 -10.84
CA PRO A 224 1.77 14.87 -11.43
C PRO A 224 2.96 13.92 -11.29
N TRP A 225 2.96 13.02 -10.31
CA TRP A 225 4.00 12.03 -10.10
C TRP A 225 4.14 11.08 -11.29
N ASN A 226 3.03 10.58 -11.83
CA ASN A 226 3.03 9.73 -13.03
C ASN A 226 3.49 10.48 -14.29
N ARG A 227 3.56 11.82 -14.25
CA ARG A 227 4.09 12.65 -15.34
C ARG A 227 5.56 13.00 -15.19
N ARG A 228 6.17 12.68 -14.04
CA ARG A 228 7.61 12.83 -13.85
C ARG A 228 8.28 11.73 -14.66
N ARG A 229 8.71 12.04 -15.89
CA ARG A 229 9.82 11.27 -16.47
C ARG A 229 10.97 11.39 -15.48
N LEU A 230 11.46 10.27 -14.93
CA LEU A 230 12.67 10.27 -14.14
C LEU A 230 13.76 10.95 -14.98
N PRO A 231 14.42 12.02 -14.49
CA PRO A 231 15.77 12.30 -14.97
C PRO A 231 16.58 11.03 -14.71
N ALA A 232 17.44 10.63 -15.64
CA ALA A 232 18.42 9.58 -15.37
C ALA A 232 19.14 9.96 -14.06
N LEU A 233 19.03 9.11 -13.03
CA LEU A 233 19.73 9.35 -11.77
C LEU A 233 21.22 9.48 -12.11
N PRO A 234 21.90 10.58 -11.77
CA PRO A 234 23.35 10.60 -11.84
C PRO A 234 23.83 9.49 -10.91
N SER A 235 24.66 8.60 -11.44
CA SER A 235 25.31 7.54 -10.69
C SER A 235 25.89 8.12 -9.41
N LEU A 236 25.23 7.88 -8.27
CA LEU A 236 25.80 8.19 -6.98
C LEU A 236 26.97 7.22 -6.82
N ILE A 237 28.16 7.69 -7.15
CA ILE A 237 29.39 7.01 -6.78
C ILE A 237 29.40 7.05 -5.25
N LEU A 238 29.03 5.94 -4.63
CA LEU A 238 29.35 5.67 -3.23
C LEU A 238 30.87 5.51 -3.16
N THR A 239 31.60 6.62 -3.11
CA THR A 239 33.01 6.59 -2.70
C THR A 239 33.03 6.16 -1.24
N SER A 240 33.77 5.09 -0.96
CA SER A 240 33.89 4.42 0.34
C SER A 240 34.58 5.23 1.44
N ASP A 241 34.75 6.54 1.27
CA ASP A 241 35.29 7.43 2.29
C ASP A 241 34.15 8.13 3.03
N GLN A 242 33.60 7.46 4.03
CA GLN A 242 32.94 8.15 5.14
C GLN A 242 33.91 8.18 6.32
N PRO A 243 34.23 9.34 6.91
CA PRO A 243 35.04 9.39 8.11
C PRO A 243 34.30 8.70 9.26
N HIS A 244 35.04 7.91 10.05
CA HIS A 244 34.54 7.34 11.29
C HIS A 244 33.94 8.44 12.18
N VAL A 245 32.63 8.35 12.45
CA VAL A 245 31.96 9.20 13.43
C VAL A 245 32.27 8.66 14.82
N ASP A 246 33.12 9.35 15.56
CA ASP A 246 33.40 9.10 16.97
C ASP A 246 32.21 9.60 17.82
N PHE A 247 31.44 8.66 18.37
CA PHE A 247 30.23 8.92 19.15
C PHE A 247 30.48 9.52 20.55
N THR A 248 31.72 9.90 20.88
CA THR A 248 32.07 10.44 22.21
C THR A 248 32.13 11.97 22.30
N GLN A 249 31.94 12.70 21.20
CA GLN A 249 31.99 14.16 21.23
C GLN A 249 30.60 14.80 21.38
N LYS A 250 30.41 15.54 22.47
CA LYS A 250 29.24 16.42 22.68
C LYS A 250 29.20 17.49 21.59
N THR A 251 28.18 17.43 20.74
CA THR A 251 27.89 18.45 19.72
C THR A 251 27.61 19.81 20.35
N PRO A 252 28.14 20.91 19.79
CA PRO A 252 27.77 22.27 20.21
C PRO A 252 26.34 22.59 19.78
N ASN A 253 25.65 23.38 20.60
CA ASN A 253 24.34 23.97 20.33
C ASN A 253 24.32 24.63 18.94
N ASN A 254 23.55 24.06 18.01
CA ASN A 254 23.16 24.76 16.79
C ASN A 254 21.70 25.18 16.91
N GLN A 255 21.52 26.46 17.22
CA GLN A 255 20.24 27.14 17.19
C GLN A 255 19.78 27.31 15.74
N GLU A 256 18.48 27.04 15.56
CA GLU A 256 17.60 27.57 14.51
C GLU A 256 17.72 27.05 13.07
N SER A 257 16.98 25.96 12.82
CA SER A 257 16.10 25.87 11.66
C SER A 257 14.81 25.16 12.06
N ARG A 258 13.90 25.93 12.68
CA ARG A 258 12.53 25.47 12.94
C ARG A 258 11.81 25.38 11.60
N THR A 259 11.73 24.19 11.03
CA THR A 259 10.69 23.86 10.05
C THR A 259 9.36 24.21 10.71
N LYS A 260 8.61 25.17 10.14
CA LYS A 260 7.28 25.52 10.65
C LYS A 260 6.42 24.27 10.62
N MET A 261 6.22 23.64 11.78
CA MET A 261 5.21 22.61 11.96
C MET A 261 3.88 23.27 11.62
N VAL A 262 3.25 22.84 10.54
CA VAL A 262 1.88 23.25 10.22
C VAL A 262 1.00 22.63 11.30
N GLU A 263 0.58 23.43 12.27
CA GLU A 263 -0.45 23.06 13.23
C GLU A 263 -1.73 22.73 12.44
N ARG A 264 -1.97 21.45 12.19
CA ARG A 264 -3.23 20.98 11.62
C ARG A 264 -4.26 20.92 12.74
N THR A 265 -4.90 22.05 13.06
CA THR A 265 -6.05 22.06 13.96
C THR A 265 -7.24 21.42 13.26
N VAL A 266 -7.64 20.24 13.72
CA VAL A 266 -8.89 19.60 13.34
C VAL A 266 -10.04 20.36 14.00
N VAL A 267 -10.83 21.09 13.21
CA VAL A 267 -12.02 21.80 13.69
C VAL A 267 -13.26 20.94 13.39
N VAL A 268 -13.91 20.44 14.44
CA VAL A 268 -15.22 19.79 14.37
C VAL A 268 -16.23 20.73 15.03
N GLU A 269 -17.38 20.98 14.40
CA GLU A 269 -18.44 21.81 15.00
C GLU A 269 -18.86 21.24 16.36
N GLN A 270 -18.85 22.08 17.40
CA GLN A 270 -19.16 21.65 18.76
C GLN A 270 -20.68 21.55 18.96
N GLY A 271 -21.21 20.33 18.85
CA GLY A 271 -22.51 19.98 19.42
C GLY A 271 -22.47 19.88 20.94
N THR A 272 -23.64 19.75 21.58
CA THR A 272 -23.76 19.51 23.03
C THR A 272 -22.97 18.25 23.43
N ARG A 273 -21.96 18.41 24.27
CA ARG A 273 -21.04 17.33 24.67
C ARG A 273 -21.76 16.31 25.57
N GLN A 274 -22.02 15.11 25.06
CA GLN A 274 -22.50 13.98 25.86
C GLN A 274 -21.41 13.52 26.84
N SER A 275 -21.82 12.95 27.98
CA SER A 275 -20.88 12.39 28.96
C SER A 275 -20.29 11.07 28.46
N ARG A 276 -19.07 10.72 28.92
CA ARG A 276 -18.42 9.44 28.60
C ARG A 276 -19.34 8.24 28.85
N ALA A 277 -20.03 8.25 30.00
CA ALA A 277 -20.94 7.17 30.38
C ALA A 277 -22.13 7.04 29.41
N GLN A 278 -22.68 8.16 28.95
CA GLN A 278 -23.77 8.16 27.96
C GLN A 278 -23.31 7.58 26.62
N ILE A 279 -22.12 7.99 26.16
CA ILE A 279 -21.53 7.50 24.90
C ILE A 279 -21.23 6.01 24.98
N GLU A 280 -20.56 5.55 26.05
CA GLU A 280 -20.21 4.14 26.22
C GLU A 280 -21.46 3.26 26.38
N ALA A 281 -22.47 3.71 27.13
CA ALA A 281 -23.71 2.97 27.30
C ALA A 281 -24.46 2.84 25.96
N HIS A 282 -24.54 3.91 25.19
CA HIS A 282 -25.16 3.90 23.86
C HIS A 282 -24.40 2.98 22.89
N ALA A 283 -23.08 3.08 22.84
CA ALA A 283 -22.24 2.24 21.97
C ALA A 283 -22.35 0.75 22.36
N LYS A 284 -22.29 0.41 23.65
CA LYS A 284 -22.48 -0.97 24.14
C LYS A 284 -23.86 -1.51 23.81
N ALA A 285 -24.91 -0.70 23.98
CA ALA A 285 -26.29 -1.09 23.63
C ALA A 285 -26.43 -1.42 22.13
N GLN A 286 -25.61 -0.81 21.28
CA GLN A 286 -25.57 -1.09 19.84
C GLN A 286 -24.54 -2.15 19.44
N GLY A 287 -23.90 -2.82 20.40
CA GLY A 287 -23.01 -3.95 20.15
C GLY A 287 -21.53 -3.58 19.93
N ALA A 288 -21.10 -2.37 20.31
CA ALA A 288 -19.69 -2.03 20.29
C ALA A 288 -18.88 -2.94 21.23
N LYS A 289 -17.85 -3.60 20.69
CA LYS A 289 -16.84 -4.29 21.50
C LYS A 289 -15.77 -3.26 21.90
N GLY A 290 -15.25 -3.36 23.12
CA GLY A 290 -14.21 -2.45 23.61
C GLY A 290 -13.01 -2.42 22.66
N GLY A 291 -12.42 -1.23 22.51
CA GLY A 291 -11.22 -1.00 21.68
C GLY A 291 -9.96 -1.60 22.28
#